data_AF-A0A7W1K7J2-F1
#
_entry.id   AF-A0A7W1K7J2-F1
#
_cell.length_a   1.000
_cell.length_b   1.000
_cell.length_c   1.000
_cell.angle_alpha   90.00
_cell.angle_beta   90.00
_cell.angle_gamma   90.00
#
_symmetry.space_group_name_H-M   'P 1'
#
loop_
_entity.id
_entity.type
_entity.pdbx_description
1 polymer ?
#
loop_
_entity_poly.entity_id
_entity_poly.type
_entity_poly.pdbx_seq_one_letter_code
_entity_poly.pdbx_strand_id
1 'polypeptide(L)' 'MLTTNAGQLIEVRDAFGQTLPRVATGPVDPGYDFAVVWACRAEEWDAAQAEGRDPDATPWPIEDVSVMEPVV' A
#
# COMPACT_ATOMS: atom_id res chain seq x y z
N MET A 1 8.86 -1.09 -13.72
CA MET A 1 9.27 -1.15 -12.30
C MET A 1 8.15 -0.50 -11.51
N LEU A 2 7.54 -1.20 -10.57
CA LEU A 2 6.45 -0.65 -9.77
C LEU A 2 7.00 0.51 -8.94
N THR A 3 6.26 1.63 -8.92
CA THR A 3 6.51 2.74 -8.00
C THR A 3 5.18 3.08 -7.33
N THR A 4 5.25 3.48 -6.07
CA THR A 4 4.10 3.92 -5.28
C THR A 4 4.41 5.29 -4.68
N ASN A 5 3.37 6.01 -4.28
CA ASN A 5 3.46 7.24 -3.49
C ASN A 5 2.51 7.13 -2.30
N ALA A 6 2.78 7.90 -1.25
CA ALA A 6 1.90 7.99 -0.10
C ALA A 6 0.50 8.46 -0.54
N GLY A 7 -0.55 7.78 -0.08
CA GLY A 7 -1.94 8.05 -0.44
C GLY A 7 -2.40 7.43 -1.77
N GLN A 8 -1.52 6.70 -2.47
CA GLN A 8 -1.88 6.07 -3.74
C GLN A 8 -2.72 4.80 -3.50
N LEU A 9 -3.83 4.68 -4.23
CA LEU A 9 -4.63 3.45 -4.26
C LEU A 9 -3.88 2.34 -4.98
N ILE A 10 -3.82 1.20 -4.32
CA ILE A 10 -3.18 -0.01 -4.82
C ILE A 10 -4.09 -1.22 -4.56
N GLU A 11 -3.87 -2.27 -5.32
CA GLU A 11 -4.44 -3.58 -5.08
C GLU A 11 -3.32 -4.49 -4.57
N VAL A 12 -3.58 -5.23 -3.49
CA VAL A 12 -2.65 -6.22 -2.94
C VAL A 12 -3.26 -7.61 -3.02
N ARG A 13 -2.46 -8.63 -3.30
CA ARG A 13 -2.87 -10.03 -3.28
C ARG A 13 -2.47 -10.68 -1.96
N ASP A 14 -3.44 -11.24 -1.25
CA ASP A 14 -3.20 -11.94 0.01
C ASP A 14 -2.70 -13.39 -0.17
N ALA A 15 -2.37 -14.04 0.95
CA ALA A 15 -1.87 -15.41 0.96
C ALA A 15 -2.89 -16.45 0.44
N PHE A 16 -4.17 -16.10 0.35
CA PHE A 16 -5.23 -16.93 -0.22
C PHE A 16 -5.51 -16.59 -1.69
N GLY A 17 -4.76 -15.64 -2.27
CA GLY A 17 -4.93 -15.17 -3.64
C GLY A 17 -6.07 -14.16 -3.82
N GLN A 18 -6.63 -13.62 -2.73
CA GLN A 18 -7.67 -12.59 -2.78
C GLN A 18 -7.04 -11.22 -3.03
N THR A 19 -7.65 -10.43 -3.89
CA THR A 19 -7.24 -9.06 -4.13
C THR A 19 -8.00 -8.12 -3.20
N LEU A 20 -7.25 -7.23 -2.54
CA LEU A 20 -7.78 -6.29 -1.55
C LEU A 20 -7.34 -4.87 -1.92
N PRO A 21 -8.26 -3.89 -1.96
CA PRO A 21 -7.89 -2.49 -2.14
C PRO A 21 -7.19 -1.97 -0.88
N ARG A 22 -6.08 -1.27 -1.06
CA ARG A 22 -5.27 -0.66 0.00
C ARG A 22 -4.76 0.72 -0.41
N VAL A 23 -4.22 1.44 0.57
CA VAL A 23 -3.53 2.71 0.35
C VAL A 23 -2.06 2.52 0.64
N ALA A 24 -1.20 2.82 -0.33
CA ALA A 24 0.25 2.86 -0.13
C ALA A 24 0.61 4.02 0.81
N THR A 25 1.47 3.77 1.78
CA THR A 25 1.89 4.80 2.75
C THR A 25 3.16 5.53 2.33
N GLY A 26 3.80 5.09 1.24
CA GLY A 26 5.03 5.67 0.72
C GLY A 26 5.53 5.03 -0.57
N PRO A 27 6.77 5.36 -0.98
CA PRO A 27 7.43 4.68 -2.09
C PRO A 27 7.76 3.22 -1.76
N VAL A 28 8.09 2.46 -2.80
CA VAL A 28 8.62 1.10 -2.65
C VAL A 28 9.85 1.16 -1.75
N ASP A 29 9.81 0.37 -0.69
CA ASP A 29 10.92 0.14 0.22
C ASP A 29 11.75 -1.02 -0.35
N PRO A 30 13.07 -0.86 -0.60
CA PRO A 30 13.90 -1.95 -1.09
C PRO A 30 13.96 -3.14 -0.12
N GLY A 31 13.61 -2.94 1.16
CA GLY A 31 13.63 -3.97 2.19
C GLY A 31 15.04 -4.53 2.45
N TYR A 32 15.10 -5.61 3.22
CA TYR A 32 16.35 -6.33 3.51
C TYR A 32 16.55 -7.51 2.56
N ASP A 33 15.57 -8.42 2.48
CA ASP A 33 15.62 -9.62 1.63
C ASP A 33 14.88 -9.44 0.29
N PHE A 34 13.82 -8.64 0.27
CA PHE A 34 13.01 -8.32 -0.91
C PHE A 34 12.30 -6.97 -0.74
N ALA A 35 11.94 -6.35 -1.86
CA ALA A 35 11.28 -5.06 -1.87
C ALA A 35 9.81 -5.18 -1.45
N VAL A 36 9.33 -4.21 -0.70
CA VAL A 36 7.97 -4.16 -0.16
C VAL A 36 7.29 -2.81 -0.39
N VAL A 37 5.97 -2.81 -0.36
CA VAL A 37 5.15 -1.61 -0.23
C VAL A 37 4.45 -1.66 1.12
N TRP A 38 4.65 -0.63 1.92
CA TRP A 38 3.88 -0.44 3.14
C TRP A 38 2.47 0.05 2.78
N ALA A 39 1.45 -0.66 3.25
CA ALA A 39 0.07 -0.37 2.91
C ALA A 39 -0.87 -0.51 4.09
N CYS A 40 -1.92 0.31 4.10
CA CYS A 40 -2.96 0.30 5.12
C CYS A 40 -4.36 0.26 4.49
N ARG A 41 -5.39 0.16 5.34
CA ARG A 41 -6.79 0.33 4.91
C ARG A 41 -7.08 1.79 4.63
N ALA A 42 -8.05 2.06 3.76
CA ALA A 42 -8.50 3.42 3.49
C ALA A 42 -8.98 4.15 4.75
N GLU A 43 -9.73 3.47 5.63
CA GLU A 43 -10.23 4.08 6.86
C GLU A 43 -9.09 4.45 7.83
N GLU A 44 -8.02 3.66 7.85
CA GLU A 44 -6.83 3.93 8.67
C GLU A 44 -6.00 5.09 8.11
N TRP A 45 -5.85 5.13 6.78
CA TRP A 45 -5.21 6.25 6.09
C TRP A 45 -5.91 7.57 6.42
N ASP A 46 -7.24 7.63 6.28
CA ASP A 46 -8.02 8.84 6.54
C ASP A 46 -7.95 9.26 8.01
N ALA A 47 -8.03 8.32 8.95
CA ALA A 47 -7.91 8.59 10.38
C ALA A 47 -6.51 9.13 10.74
N ALA A 48 -5.46 8.51 10.24
CA ALA A 48 -4.08 8.94 10.49
C ALA A 48 -3.83 10.37 9.98
N GLN A 49 -4.34 10.69 8.78
CA GLN A 49 -4.25 12.03 8.20
C GLN A 49 -5.03 13.07 9.01
N ALA A 50 -6.23 12.73 9.50
CA ALA A 50 -7.03 13.63 10.34
C ALA A 50 -6.36 13.91 11.70
N GLU A 51 -5.63 12.92 12.23
CA GLU A 51 -4.94 13.00 13.52
C GLU A 51 -3.50 13.55 13.41
N GLY A 52 -2.96 13.68 12.20
CA GLY A 52 -1.58 14.13 11.96
C GLY A 52 -0.53 13.12 12.42
N ARG A 53 -0.83 11.83 12.33
CA ARG A 53 0.06 10.71 12.69
C ARG A 53 0.36 9.85 11.47
N ASP A 54 1.34 8.96 11.61
CA ASP A 54 1.57 7.92 10.61
C ASP A 54 0.46 6.84 10.70
N PRO A 55 0.03 6.28 9.55
CA PRO A 55 -0.94 5.19 9.51
C PRO A 55 -0.31 3.88 9.97
N ASP A 56 -1.11 3.03 10.61
CA ASP A 56 -0.71 1.65 10.91
C ASP A 56 -0.71 0.81 9.62
N ALA A 57 0.49 0.42 9.19
CA ALA A 57 0.76 -0.17 7.88
C ALA A 57 1.39 -1.56 7.99
N THR A 58 1.05 -2.43 7.06
CA THR A 58 1.64 -3.77 6.92
C THR A 58 2.46 -3.83 5.62
N PRO A 59 3.64 -4.46 5.61
CA PRO A 59 4.44 -4.58 4.41
C PRO A 59 3.89 -5.67 3.49
N TRP A 60 3.85 -5.39 2.19
CA TRP A 60 3.44 -6.32 1.13
C TRP A 60 4.57 -6.53 0.13
N PRO A 61 4.89 -7.78 -0.26
CA PRO A 61 5.88 -8.04 -1.30
C PRO A 61 5.52 -7.32 -2.60
N ILE A 62 6.50 -6.71 -3.27
CA ILE A 62 6.25 -5.90 -4.48
C ILE A 62 5.57 -6.71 -5.60
N GLU A 63 5.82 -8.02 -5.67
CA GLU A 63 5.23 -8.95 -6.63
C GLU A 63 3.73 -9.21 -6.42
N ASP A 64 3.21 -8.88 -5.25
CA ASP A 64 1.79 -9.01 -4.87
C ASP A 64 1.06 -7.66 -4.93
N VAL A 65 1.70 -6.60 -5.41
CA VAL A 65 1.14 -5.24 -5.44
C VAL A 65 0.97 -4.74 -6.88
N SER A 66 -0.20 -4.17 -7.16
CA SER A 66 -0.50 -3.47 -8.41
C SER A 66 -1.05 -2.07 -8.13
N VAL A 67 -0.68 -1.08 -8.94
CA VAL A 67 -1.29 0.25 -8.86
C VAL A 67 -2.69 0.20 -9.45
N MET A 68 -3.66 0.79 -8.75
CA MET A 68 -5.00 1.00 -9.32
C MET A 68 -4.96 2.22 -10.23
N GLU A 69 -5.37 2.07 -11.49
CA GLU A 69 -5.54 3.22 -12.38
C GLU A 69 -6.72 4.07 -11.89
N PRO A 70 -6.61 5.41 -11.89
CA PRO A 70 -7.74 6.26 -11.58
C PRO A 70 -8.82 6.05 -12.65
N VAL A 71 -10.04 5.76 -12.20
CA VAL A 71 -11.21 5.70 -13.08
C VAL A 71 -11.49 7.12 -13.57
N VAL A 72 -11.24 7.36 -14.86
CA VAL A 72 -11.42 8.66 -15.55
C VAL A 72 -12.90 8.98 -15.74
#